data_AF-A0A2N2FDB1-F1
#
_entry.id   AF-A0A2N2FDB1-F1
#
_cell.length_a   1.000
_cell.length_b   1.000
_cell.length_c   1.000
_cell.angle_alpha   90.00
_cell.angle_beta   90.00
_cell.angle_gamma   90.00
#
_symmetry.space_group_name_H-M   'P 1'
#
loop_
_entity.id
_entity.type
_entity.pdbx_description
1 polymer ?
#
loop_
_entity_poly.entity_id
_entity_poly.type
_entity_poly.pdbx_seq_one_letter_code
_entity_poly.pdbx_strand_id
1 'polypeptide(L)'
;GTIILSSSLKFTFVIGGIQGFLGGLVFYLTGVERALVWGVLMFGLSIVPAVGSAIIWAPAGIIMLFLGHIWQGIVILLFGSLVISSVDNLLRPVLMGRDTQMHPLLIFLSTLGGIAALGFSGFILGPVIASLFLAGWKIFPEIFQKEIQQ
;
A
#
# COMPACT_ATOMS: atom_id res chain seq x y z
N GLY A 1 -17.29 1.40 -14.91
CA GLY A 1 -16.04 0.71 -15.27
C GLY A 1 -14.89 1.65 -15.55
N THR A 2 -14.97 2.45 -16.62
CA THR A 2 -13.86 3.22 -17.20
C THR A 2 -13.33 4.39 -16.33
N ILE A 3 -14.21 5.02 -15.55
CA ILE A 3 -13.85 6.16 -14.67
C ILE A 3 -13.04 5.70 -13.44
N ILE A 4 -13.34 4.51 -12.92
CA ILE A 4 -12.66 3.94 -11.75
C ILE A 4 -11.26 3.45 -12.13
N LEU A 5 -11.13 2.81 -13.30
CA LEU A 5 -9.86 2.29 -13.80
C LEU A 5 -8.84 3.41 -14.09
N SER A 6 -9.29 4.50 -14.70
CA SER A 6 -8.43 5.66 -14.99
C SER A 6 -7.97 6.39 -13.72
N SER A 7 -8.77 6.37 -12.66
CA SER A 7 -8.40 6.95 -11.36
C SER A 7 -7.38 6.08 -10.63
N SER A 8 -7.58 4.76 -10.59
CA SER A 8 -6.61 3.81 -10.01
C SER A 8 -5.27 3.84 -10.73
N LEU A 9 -5.27 3.96 -12.07
CA LEU A 9 -4.05 4.07 -12.86
C LEU A 9 -3.27 5.34 -12.52
N LYS A 10 -3.91 6.52 -12.47
CA LYS A 10 -3.24 7.77 -12.12
C LYS A 10 -2.52 7.69 -10.77
N PHE A 11 -3.12 7.02 -9.77
CA PHE A 11 -2.49 6.83 -8.46
C PHE A 11 -1.26 5.92 -8.52
N THR A 12 -1.37 4.78 -9.21
CA THR A 12 -0.23 3.88 -9.42
C THR A 12 0.93 4.59 -10.13
N PHE A 13 0.64 5.42 -11.13
CA PHE A 13 1.67 6.21 -11.83
C PHE A 13 2.37 7.22 -10.91
N VAL A 14 1.63 7.92 -10.06
CA VAL A 14 2.20 8.89 -9.10
C VAL A 14 3.04 8.18 -8.04
N ILE A 15 2.51 7.12 -7.43
CA ILE A 15 3.20 6.30 -6.42
C ILE A 15 4.47 5.69 -7.03
N GLY A 16 4.34 5.07 -8.20
CA GLY A 16 5.44 4.50 -8.95
C GLY A 16 6.52 5.51 -9.28
N GLY A 17 6.13 6.73 -9.69
CA GLY A 17 7.04 7.84 -9.96
C GLY A 17 7.91 8.16 -8.75
N ILE A 18 7.27 8.31 -7.59
CA ILE A 18 7.96 8.62 -6.34
C ILE A 18 8.86 7.44 -5.91
N GLN A 19 8.36 6.21 -5.98
CA GLN A 19 9.14 5.01 -5.61
C GLN A 19 10.34 4.79 -6.52
N GLY A 20 10.16 4.95 -7.84
CA GLY A 20 11.23 4.82 -8.83
C GLY A 20 12.29 5.90 -8.68
N PHE A 21 11.87 7.14 -8.41
CA PHE A 21 12.79 8.24 -8.14
C PHE A 21 13.60 8.01 -6.85
N LEU A 22 12.91 7.71 -5.73
CA LEU A 22 13.57 7.46 -4.45
C LEU A 22 14.48 6.23 -4.49
N GLY A 23 14.03 5.13 -5.11
CA GLY A 23 14.82 3.93 -5.27
C GLY A 23 16.05 4.15 -6.15
N GLY A 24 15.89 4.85 -7.29
CA GLY A 24 17.00 5.26 -8.13
C GLY A 24 18.00 6.17 -7.41
N LEU A 25 17.52 7.10 -6.59
CA LEU A 25 18.38 7.98 -5.79
C LEU A 25 19.18 7.21 -4.74
N VAL A 26 18.54 6.29 -4.01
CA VAL A 26 19.23 5.43 -3.02
C VAL A 26 20.29 4.60 -3.70
N PHE A 27 19.95 3.92 -4.80
CA PHE A 27 20.91 3.11 -5.54
C PHE A 27 22.07 3.92 -6.10
N TYR A 28 21.82 5.15 -6.54
CA TYR A 28 22.87 6.06 -6.98
C TYR A 28 23.81 6.42 -5.82
N LEU A 29 23.26 6.80 -4.67
CA LEU A 29 24.04 7.17 -3.48
C LEU A 29 24.83 5.99 -2.89
N THR A 30 24.30 4.77 -2.99
CA THR A 30 24.97 3.56 -2.51
C THR A 30 25.91 2.93 -3.53
N GLY A 31 26.11 3.56 -4.69
CA GLY A 31 27.07 3.10 -5.70
C GLY A 31 26.63 1.85 -6.46
N VAL A 32 25.33 1.54 -6.48
CA VAL A 32 24.79 0.45 -7.32
C VAL A 32 24.89 0.87 -8.78
N GLU A 33 25.54 0.04 -9.60
CA GLU A 33 25.66 0.31 -11.03
C GLU A 33 24.29 0.44 -11.69
N ARG A 34 24.20 1.37 -12.66
CA ARG A 34 22.98 1.61 -13.45
C ARG A 34 21.76 1.91 -12.57
N ALA A 35 21.93 2.67 -11.49
CA ALA A 35 20.85 3.09 -10.59
C ALA A 35 19.59 3.61 -11.30
N LEU A 36 19.75 4.33 -12.42
CA LEU A 36 18.63 4.78 -13.25
C LEU A 36 17.78 3.62 -13.79
N VAL A 37 18.40 2.53 -14.24
CA VAL A 37 17.69 1.34 -14.76
C VAL A 37 16.88 0.72 -13.64
N TRP A 38 17.45 0.59 -12.46
CA TRP A 38 16.76 0.06 -11.29
C TRP A 38 15.58 0.94 -10.85
N GLY A 39 15.73 2.27 -10.87
CA GLY A 39 14.64 3.21 -10.61
C GLY A 39 13.49 3.08 -11.61
N VAL A 40 13.81 2.92 -12.91
CA VAL A 40 12.79 2.67 -13.97
C VAL A 40 12.11 1.31 -13.79
N LEU A 41 12.84 0.28 -13.37
CA LEU A 41 12.26 -1.03 -13.05
C LEU A 41 11.32 -0.93 -11.84
N MET A 42 11.69 -0.18 -10.80
CA MET A 42 10.82 0.07 -9.64
C MET A 42 9.56 0.84 -10.03
N PHE A 43 9.67 1.83 -10.92
CA PHE A 43 8.54 2.52 -11.50
C PHE A 43 7.59 1.54 -12.22
N GLY A 44 8.12 0.69 -13.11
CA GLY A 44 7.33 -0.28 -13.87
C GLY A 44 6.67 -1.34 -12.97
N LEU A 45 7.38 -1.85 -11.97
CA LEU A 45 6.86 -2.88 -11.06
C LEU A 45 5.90 -2.34 -10.00
N SER A 46 5.86 -1.03 -9.75
CA SER A 46 4.92 -0.40 -8.80
C SER A 46 3.44 -0.63 -9.12
N ILE A 47 3.14 -1.14 -10.33
CA ILE A 47 1.81 -1.66 -10.70
C ILE A 47 1.32 -2.68 -9.67
N VAL A 48 2.24 -3.48 -9.12
CA VAL A 48 1.95 -4.39 -8.01
C VAL A 48 2.19 -3.64 -6.69
N PRO A 49 1.13 -3.23 -5.98
CA PRO A 49 1.22 -2.44 -4.74
C PRO A 49 2.09 -3.11 -3.68
N ALA A 50 2.91 -2.35 -2.97
CA ALA A 50 3.73 -2.77 -1.81
C ALA A 50 4.78 -3.88 -2.09
N VAL A 51 4.58 -4.71 -3.10
CA VAL A 51 5.43 -5.84 -3.47
C VAL A 51 6.39 -5.46 -4.59
N GLY A 52 5.94 -4.64 -5.56
CA GLY A 52 6.70 -4.31 -6.76
C GLY A 52 8.04 -3.64 -6.48
N SER A 53 8.06 -2.66 -5.57
CA SER A 53 9.30 -1.98 -5.17
C SER A 53 10.16 -2.82 -4.22
N ALA A 54 9.54 -3.57 -3.29
CA ALA A 54 10.23 -4.44 -2.33
C ALA A 54 11.03 -5.56 -2.99
N ILE A 55 10.52 -6.14 -4.08
CA ILE A 55 11.22 -7.14 -4.88
C ILE A 55 12.55 -6.62 -5.44
N ILE A 56 12.70 -5.30 -5.60
CA ILE A 56 13.94 -4.72 -6.13
C ILE A 56 14.90 -4.36 -5.00
N TRP A 57 14.48 -3.52 -4.04
CA TRP A 57 15.41 -3.01 -3.04
C TRP A 57 15.82 -4.06 -2.00
N ALA A 58 14.94 -5.00 -1.63
CA ALA A 58 15.27 -5.96 -0.59
C ALA A 58 16.36 -6.96 -1.04
N PRO A 59 16.26 -7.61 -2.22
CA PRO A 59 17.36 -8.43 -2.72
C PRO A 59 18.61 -7.62 -3.00
N ALA A 60 18.51 -6.41 -3.55
CA ALA A 60 19.68 -5.56 -3.82
C ALA A 60 20.45 -5.22 -2.54
N GLY A 61 19.74 -4.84 -1.47
CA GLY A 61 20.34 -4.57 -0.16
C GLY A 61 20.97 -5.82 0.45
N ILE A 62 20.29 -6.96 0.40
CA ILE A 62 20.82 -8.25 0.89
C ILE A 62 22.09 -8.65 0.14
N ILE A 63 22.08 -8.57 -1.20
CA ILE A 63 23.24 -8.90 -2.04
C ILE A 63 24.43 -7.98 -1.70
N MET A 64 24.20 -6.68 -1.53
CA MET A 64 25.23 -5.73 -1.10
C MET A 64 25.88 -6.11 0.24
N LEU A 65 25.09 -6.61 1.20
CA LEU A 65 25.64 -7.13 2.46
C LEU A 65 26.51 -8.38 2.25
N PHE A 66 26.06 -9.32 1.41
CA PHE A 66 26.84 -10.52 1.08
C PHE A 66 28.14 -10.21 0.32
N LEU A 67 28.16 -9.15 -0.48
CA LEU A 67 29.35 -8.67 -1.17
C LEU A 67 30.33 -7.91 -0.26
N GLY A 68 30.03 -7.78 1.04
CA GLY A 68 30.88 -7.08 2.02
C GLY A 68 30.68 -5.57 2.07
N HIS A 69 29.76 -5.02 1.28
CA HIS A 69 29.39 -3.61 1.28
C HIS A 69 28.31 -3.32 2.34
N ILE A 70 28.72 -3.45 3.62
CA ILE A 70 27.82 -3.42 4.78
C ILE A 70 27.04 -2.09 4.84
N TRP A 71 27.72 -0.96 4.69
CA TRP A 71 27.11 0.36 4.78
C TRP A 71 26.02 0.55 3.72
N GLN A 72 26.33 0.23 2.46
CA GLN A 72 25.44 0.34 1.33
C GLN A 72 24.21 -0.56 1.49
N GLY A 73 24.42 -1.82 1.86
CA GLY A 73 23.32 -2.78 2.06
C GLY A 73 22.37 -2.34 3.18
N ILE A 74 22.90 -1.88 4.32
CA ILE A 74 22.08 -1.36 5.43
C ILE A 74 21.27 -0.14 4.99
N VAL A 75 21.88 0.82 4.28
CA VAL A 75 21.18 2.02 3.79
C VAL A 75 20.06 1.64 2.83
N ILE A 76 20.30 0.74 1.87
CA ILE A 76 19.26 0.26 0.94
C ILE A 76 18.10 -0.38 1.71
N LEU A 77 18.39 -1.26 2.67
CA LEU A 77 17.36 -1.99 3.40
C LEU A 77 16.55 -1.08 4.33
N LEU A 78 17.20 -0.18 5.06
CA LEU A 78 16.52 0.77 5.95
C LEU A 78 15.71 1.78 5.15
N PHE A 79 16.27 2.37 4.10
CA PHE A 79 15.56 3.36 3.30
C PHE A 79 14.43 2.73 2.49
N GLY A 80 14.63 1.52 1.96
CA GLY A 80 13.62 0.76 1.25
C GLY A 80 12.44 0.37 2.15
N SER A 81 12.71 -0.14 3.35
CA SER A 81 11.67 -0.53 4.30
C SER A 81 10.94 0.68 4.90
N LEU A 82 11.66 1.72 5.33
CA LEU A 82 11.06 2.84 6.05
C LEU A 82 10.48 3.91 5.13
N VAL A 83 11.17 4.25 4.04
CA VAL A 83 10.77 5.37 3.17
C VAL A 83 9.97 4.86 1.98
N ILE A 84 10.54 3.97 1.17
CA ILE A 84 9.93 3.52 -0.09
C ILE A 84 8.62 2.77 0.18
N SER A 85 8.59 1.89 1.18
CA SER A 85 7.38 1.13 1.54
C SER A 85 6.30 2.04 2.14
N SER A 86 6.69 3.08 2.88
CA SER A 86 5.74 4.06 3.43
C SER A 86 5.03 4.88 2.36
N VAL A 87 5.67 5.14 1.21
CA VAL A 87 5.02 5.84 0.09
C VAL A 87 3.74 5.09 -0.33
N ASP A 88 3.81 3.78 -0.57
CA ASP A 88 2.65 2.99 -0.98
C ASP A 88 1.58 2.93 0.13
N ASN A 89 2.02 2.77 1.38
CA ASN A 89 1.14 2.62 2.54
C ASN A 89 0.41 3.91 2.92
N LEU A 90 0.99 5.08 2.67
CA LEU A 90 0.42 6.38 3.03
C LEU A 90 -0.29 7.06 1.86
N LEU A 91 0.24 6.98 0.64
CA LEU A 91 -0.37 7.66 -0.49
C LEU A 91 -1.69 7.00 -0.89
N ARG A 92 -1.84 5.68 -0.81
CA ARG A 92 -3.10 5.01 -1.19
C ARG A 92 -4.30 5.51 -0.40
N PRO A 93 -4.30 5.51 0.95
CA PRO A 93 -5.43 6.04 1.72
C PRO A 93 -5.74 7.51 1.46
N VAL A 94 -4.70 8.34 1.26
CA VAL A 94 -4.85 9.78 1.01
C VAL A 94 -5.44 10.03 -0.37
N LEU A 95 -4.98 9.29 -1.38
CA LEU A 95 -5.39 9.42 -2.77
C LEU A 95 -6.76 8.79 -3.04
N MET A 96 -7.09 7.69 -2.36
CA MET A 96 -8.37 7.00 -2.55
C MET A 96 -9.58 7.71 -1.93
N GLY A 97 -9.36 8.80 -1.19
CA GLY A 97 -10.44 9.56 -0.58
C GLY A 97 -11.09 8.80 0.56
N ARG A 98 -11.42 9.51 1.65
CA ARG A 98 -12.03 8.95 2.86
C ARG A 98 -13.53 8.64 2.67
N ASP A 99 -13.92 8.03 1.56
CA ASP A 99 -15.31 7.67 1.35
C ASP A 99 -15.66 6.42 2.16
N THR A 100 -16.04 6.68 3.42
CA THR A 100 -16.50 5.70 4.42
C THR A 100 -15.40 4.87 5.08
N GLN A 101 -14.40 5.56 5.64
CA GLN A 101 -13.54 4.91 6.63
C GLN A 101 -14.40 4.56 7.86
N MET A 102 -14.48 3.27 8.18
CA MET A 102 -14.99 2.82 9.48
C MET A 102 -14.38 3.63 10.61
N HIS A 103 -15.22 4.11 11.54
CA HIS A 103 -14.71 4.83 12.71
C HIS A 103 -13.69 3.93 13.45
N PRO A 104 -12.52 4.46 13.88
CA PRO A 104 -11.51 3.66 14.60
C PRO A 104 -12.04 2.85 15.79
N LEU A 105 -13.05 3.37 16.50
CA LEU A 105 -13.73 2.66 17.59
C LEU A 105 -14.46 1.40 17.10
N LEU A 106 -15.11 1.46 15.94
CA LEU A 106 -15.76 0.32 15.31
C LEU A 106 -14.74 -0.74 14.89
N ILE A 107 -13.59 -0.32 14.35
CA ILE A 107 -12.49 -1.24 14.02
C ILE A 107 -12.01 -1.94 15.30
N PHE A 108 -11.67 -1.17 16.34
CA PHE A 108 -11.23 -1.72 17.62
C PHE A 108 -12.23 -2.69 18.24
N LEU A 109 -13.51 -2.30 18.30
CA LEU A 109 -14.57 -3.13 18.87
C LEU A 109 -14.82 -4.39 18.04
N SER A 110 -14.78 -4.28 16.70
CA SER A 110 -14.93 -5.43 15.80
C SER A 110 -13.75 -6.39 15.89
N THR A 111 -12.53 -5.90 16.11
CA THR A 111 -11.35 -6.73 16.34
C THR A 111 -11.47 -7.47 17.66
N LEU A 112 -11.81 -6.79 18.76
CA LEU A 112 -11.99 -7.42 20.07
C LEU A 112 -13.14 -8.42 20.07
N GLY A 113 -14.28 -8.06 19.49
CA GLY A 113 -15.45 -8.94 19.35
C GLY A 113 -15.17 -10.13 18.44
N GLY A 114 -14.45 -9.91 17.33
CA GLY A 114 -13.99 -10.96 16.43
C GLY A 114 -13.07 -11.95 17.13
N ILE A 115 -12.09 -11.45 17.89
CA ILE A 115 -11.20 -12.30 18.69
C ILE A 115 -12.00 -13.11 19.71
N ALA A 116 -12.94 -12.49 20.41
CA ALA A 116 -13.76 -13.17 21.41
C ALA A 116 -14.64 -14.28 20.79
N ALA A 117 -15.16 -14.08 19.57
CA ALA A 117 -16.05 -15.02 18.90
C ALA A 117 -15.34 -16.14 18.11
N LEU A 118 -14.21 -15.82 17.47
CA LEU A 118 -13.53 -16.71 16.51
C LEU A 118 -12.08 -17.05 16.92
N GLY A 119 -11.59 -16.52 18.04
CA GLY A 119 -10.20 -16.66 18.45
C GLY A 119 -9.25 -15.82 17.59
N PHE A 120 -8.00 -16.25 17.41
CA PHE A 120 -6.99 -15.44 16.70
C PHE A 120 -7.38 -15.07 15.27
N SER A 121 -8.08 -15.93 14.54
CA SER A 121 -8.59 -15.65 13.19
C SER A 121 -9.59 -14.47 13.17
N GLY A 122 -10.26 -14.25 14.30
CA GLY A 122 -11.17 -13.13 14.52
C GLY A 122 -10.53 -11.74 14.49
N PHE A 123 -9.20 -11.64 14.66
CA PHE A 123 -8.48 -10.36 14.53
C PHE A 123 -8.61 -9.77 13.12
N ILE A 124 -8.54 -10.62 12.09
CA ILE A 124 -8.67 -10.23 10.68
C ILE A 124 -10.14 -10.25 10.26
N LEU A 125 -10.88 -11.30 10.65
CA LEU A 125 -12.26 -11.48 10.21
C LEU A 125 -13.24 -10.48 10.83
N GLY A 126 -13.02 -10.03 12.06
CA GLY A 126 -13.89 -9.08 12.76
C GLY A 126 -14.07 -7.76 12.00
N PRO A 127 -12.98 -7.03 11.69
CA PRO A 127 -13.05 -5.81 10.88
C PRO A 127 -13.64 -6.03 9.49
N VAL A 128 -13.34 -7.15 8.84
CA VAL A 128 -13.86 -7.48 7.50
C VAL A 128 -15.38 -7.64 7.53
N ILE A 129 -15.92 -8.45 8.45
CA ILE A 129 -17.37 -8.67 8.57
C ILE A 129 -18.09 -7.36 8.89
N ALA A 130 -17.56 -6.60 9.85
CA ALA A 130 -18.14 -5.33 10.23
C ALA A 130 -18.13 -4.33 9.05
N SER A 131 -17.05 -4.31 8.24
CA SER A 131 -16.96 -3.43 7.07
C SER A 131 -18.00 -3.74 6.00
N LEU A 132 -18.27 -5.04 5.78
CA LEU A 132 -19.32 -5.50 4.86
C LEU A 132 -20.71 -5.09 5.37
N PHE A 133 -20.95 -5.22 6.68
CA PHE A 133 -22.20 -4.79 7.29
C PHE A 133 -22.45 -3.29 7.11
N LEU A 134 -21.45 -2.44 7.41
CA LEU A 134 -21.59 -1.00 7.22
C LEU A 134 -21.74 -0.60 5.76
N ALA A 135 -21.04 -1.29 4.85
CA ALA A 135 -21.18 -1.04 3.42
C ALA A 135 -22.62 -1.34 2.97
N GLY A 136 -23.19 -2.49 3.36
CA GLY A 136 -24.59 -2.81 3.10
C GLY A 136 -25.56 -1.80 3.73
N TRP A 137 -25.30 -1.40 4.98
CA TRP A 137 -26.12 -0.42 5.70
C TRP A 137 -26.12 0.96 5.05
N LYS A 138 -25.00 1.40 4.47
CA LYS A 138 -24.91 2.68 3.77
C LYS A 138 -25.68 2.67 2.43
N ILE A 139 -25.62 1.56 1.72
CA ILE A 139 -26.29 1.39 0.42
C ILE A 139 -27.82 1.30 0.59
N PHE A 140 -28.30 0.68 1.67
CA PHE A 140 -29.73 0.47 1.92
C PHE A 140 -30.60 1.75 1.84
N PRO A 141 -30.30 2.85 2.57
CA PRO A 141 -31.09 4.09 2.48
C PRO A 141 -30.90 4.82 1.15
N GLU A 142 -29.75 4.64 0.49
CA GLU A 142 -29.45 5.26 -0.80
C GLU A 142 -30.31 4.65 -1.93
N ILE A 143 -30.57 3.34 -1.87
CA ILE A 143 -31.52 2.65 -2.75
C ILE A 143 -32.95 3.17 -2.52
N PHE A 144 -33.39 3.22 -1.26
CA PHE A 144 -34.74 3.65 -0.90
C PHE A 144 -35.04 5.11 -1.28
N GLN A 145 -34.08 6.03 -1.13
CA GLN A 145 -34.27 7.42 -1.57
C GLN A 145 -34.39 7.53 -3.09
N LYS A 146 -33.70 6.67 -3.84
CA LYS A 146 -33.72 6.67 -5.31
C LYS A 146 -35.05 6.20 -5.89
N GLU A 147 -35.73 5.29 -5.20
CA GLU A 147 -37.08 4.80 -5.53
C GLU A 147 -38.17 5.83 -5.23
N ILE A 148 -38.00 6.68 -4.21
CA ILE A 148 -38.99 7.71 -3.85
C ILE A 148 -38.90 8.96 -4.76
N GLN A 149 -37.78 9.15 -5.47
CA GLN A 149 -37.57 10.27 -6.41
C GLN A 149 -37.84 9.92 -7.89
N GLN A 150 -38.28 8.69 -8.20
CA GLN A 150 -38.81 8.28 -9.51
C GLN A 150 -40.34 8.32 -9.52
#